data_AF-A0A6I3FXA0-F1
#
_entry.id   AF-A0A6I3FXA0-F1
#
_cell.length_a   1.000
_cell.length_b   1.000
_cell.length_c   1.000
_cell.angle_alpha   90.00
_cell.angle_beta   90.00
_cell.angle_gamma   90.00
#
_symmetry.space_group_name_H-M   'P 1'
#
loop_
_entity.id
_entity.type
_entity.pdbx_description
1 polymer ?
#
loop_
_entity_poly.entity_id
_entity_poly.type
_entity_poly.pdbx_seq_one_letter_code
_entity_poly.pdbx_strand_id
1 'polypeptide(L)'
;MTTATFGTNQVDWEQRLDFDKLRTERLAKLKAELATSDVGALLAFDFANIRYMSSTHIGTWAIDKAIRFALVTRNSDPIVWDFGSAAKHHKLYNPWLDTTTAEADADPHAPHHGAVKPRLESGARAGISTLRGAFNPDAGIADEVAAKIKRELEKFGLLNEPLGIDIVELPILFAL
;
A
#
# COMPACT_ATOMS: atom_id res chain seq x y z
N MET A 1 -17.11 8.64 38.06
CA MET A 1 -15.91 8.56 37.20
C MET A 1 -15.97 9.76 36.26
N THR A 2 -15.19 10.81 36.52
CA THR A 2 -15.09 11.96 35.62
C THR A 2 -14.22 11.57 34.44
N THR A 3 -14.83 11.39 33.28
CA THR A 3 -14.10 11.18 32.02
C THR A 3 -13.25 12.42 31.76
N ALA A 4 -11.93 12.27 31.69
CA ALA A 4 -11.06 13.39 31.35
C ALA A 4 -11.42 13.86 29.94
N THR A 5 -11.86 15.11 29.81
CA THR A 5 -12.24 15.69 28.52
C THR A 5 -10.98 16.12 27.77
N PHE A 6 -10.32 15.18 27.09
CA PHE A 6 -9.30 15.54 26.11
C PHE A 6 -9.95 16.35 24.98
N GLY A 7 -9.29 17.43 24.52
CA GLY A 7 -9.72 18.13 23.29
C GLY A 7 -9.71 17.21 22.07
N THR A 8 -10.38 17.57 20.98
CA THR A 8 -10.56 16.68 19.80
C THR A 8 -9.31 16.49 18.92
N ASN A 9 -8.22 17.21 19.20
CA ASN A 9 -7.00 17.22 18.39
C ASN A 9 -5.77 16.79 19.18
N GLN A 10 -4.75 16.26 18.52
CA GLN A 10 -3.45 15.99 19.14
C GLN A 10 -2.82 17.27 19.70
N VAL A 11 -2.08 17.13 20.81
CA VAL A 11 -1.29 18.18 21.46
C VAL A 11 0.08 17.62 21.82
N ASP A 12 1.08 18.48 21.94
CA ASP A 12 2.49 18.15 22.16
C ASP A 12 2.84 17.90 23.65
N TRP A 13 1.93 18.21 24.58
CA TRP A 13 2.14 17.99 26.03
C TRP A 13 1.37 16.79 26.62
N GLU A 14 0.70 15.98 25.77
CA GLU A 14 -0.02 14.76 26.21
C GLU A 14 0.38 13.56 25.37
N GLN A 15 0.66 12.43 26.03
CA GLN A 15 0.87 11.16 25.33
C GLN A 15 -0.49 10.58 24.90
N ARG A 16 -0.92 10.99 23.70
CA ARG A 16 -2.13 10.48 23.03
C ARG A 16 -1.75 9.38 22.02
N LEU A 17 -2.34 9.39 20.83
CA LEU A 17 -2.04 8.38 19.80
C LEU A 17 -0.68 8.63 19.13
N ASP A 18 0.22 7.65 19.20
CA ASP A 18 1.45 7.66 18.42
C ASP A 18 1.19 7.06 17.03
N PHE A 19 1.05 7.93 16.02
CA PHE A 19 0.76 7.51 14.65
C PHE A 19 1.94 6.82 13.97
N ASP A 20 3.17 7.19 14.31
CA ASP A 20 4.36 6.59 13.71
C ASP A 20 4.51 5.15 14.21
N LYS A 21 4.40 4.96 15.53
CA LYS A 21 4.36 3.62 16.14
C LYS A 21 3.21 2.78 15.60
N LEU A 22 2.01 3.36 15.49
CA LEU A 22 0.85 2.64 14.95
C LEU A 22 1.08 2.14 13.53
N ARG A 23 1.68 2.97 12.67
CA ARG A 23 1.98 2.61 11.27
C ARG A 23 3.07 1.54 11.20
N THR A 24 4.19 1.76 11.89
CA THR A 24 5.35 0.88 11.83
C THR A 24 5.04 -0.50 12.41
N GLU A 25 4.31 -0.57 13.53
CA GLU A 25 3.93 -1.86 14.13
C GLU A 25 2.93 -2.65 13.27
N ARG A 26 1.97 -1.99 12.60
CA ARG A 26 1.05 -2.67 11.68
C ARG A 26 1.80 -3.30 10.51
N LEU A 27 2.71 -2.54 9.90
CA LEU A 27 3.52 -3.05 8.80
C LEU A 27 4.45 -4.18 9.26
N ALA A 28 5.10 -4.02 10.41
CA ALA A 28 5.97 -5.06 10.97
C ALA A 28 5.20 -6.37 11.23
N LYS A 29 4.00 -6.29 11.81
CA LYS A 29 3.12 -7.46 12.02
C LYS A 29 2.72 -8.10 10.71
N LEU A 30 2.29 -7.30 9.72
CA LEU A 30 1.94 -7.80 8.40
C LEU A 30 3.11 -8.53 7.72
N LYS A 31 4.31 -7.95 7.77
CA LYS A 31 5.51 -8.56 7.19
C LYS A 31 5.92 -9.84 7.93
N ALA A 32 5.74 -9.90 9.26
CA ALA A 32 5.99 -11.10 10.04
C ALA A 32 5.05 -12.25 9.63
N GLU A 33 3.75 -11.99 9.46
CA GLU A 33 2.80 -13.00 8.96
C GLU A 33 3.08 -13.39 7.50
N LEU A 34 3.45 -12.42 6.65
CA LEU A 34 3.83 -12.70 5.26
C LEU A 34 5.06 -13.63 5.17
N ALA A 35 6.02 -13.45 6.07
CA ALA A 35 7.24 -14.28 6.12
C ALA A 35 6.98 -15.73 6.55
N THR A 36 5.94 -15.99 7.34
CA THR A 36 5.57 -17.34 7.80
C THR A 36 4.53 -18.03 6.90
N SER A 37 3.87 -17.28 6.02
CA SER A 37 2.88 -17.80 5.07
C SER A 37 3.50 -18.53 3.85
N ASP A 38 2.66 -19.06 2.97
CA ASP A 38 3.10 -19.64 1.69
C ASP A 38 3.08 -18.63 0.52
N VAL A 39 2.67 -17.38 0.75
CA VAL A 39 2.57 -16.36 -0.31
C VAL A 39 3.80 -15.45 -0.34
N GLY A 40 4.26 -15.10 -1.54
CA GLY A 40 5.37 -14.17 -1.76
C GLY A 40 4.98 -12.70 -1.62
N ALA A 41 3.70 -12.40 -1.86
CA ALA A 41 3.15 -11.04 -1.78
C ALA A 41 1.64 -11.05 -1.44
N LEU A 42 1.16 -9.90 -0.98
CA LEU A 42 -0.26 -9.62 -0.75
C LEU A 42 -0.70 -8.42 -1.60
N LEU A 43 -1.70 -8.66 -2.43
CA LEU A 43 -2.41 -7.65 -3.22
C LEU A 43 -3.76 -7.36 -2.57
N ALA A 44 -3.99 -6.10 -2.22
CA ALA A 44 -5.20 -5.65 -1.57
C ALA A 44 -5.96 -4.64 -2.43
N PHE A 45 -7.27 -4.86 -2.55
CA PHE A 45 -8.24 -3.90 -3.09
C PHE A 45 -9.19 -3.39 -2.00
N ASP A 46 -9.28 -4.09 -0.86
CA ASP A 46 -10.11 -3.65 0.26
C ASP A 46 -9.47 -2.43 0.97
N PHE A 47 -10.28 -1.41 1.23
CA PHE A 47 -9.81 -0.14 1.80
C PHE A 47 -9.26 -0.30 3.22
N ALA A 48 -9.81 -1.21 4.03
CA ALA A 48 -9.33 -1.44 5.38
C ALA A 48 -7.95 -2.12 5.35
N ASN A 49 -7.75 -3.09 4.48
CA ASN A 49 -6.45 -3.75 4.30
C ASN A 49 -5.39 -2.80 3.73
N ILE A 50 -5.76 -2.00 2.72
CA ILE A 50 -4.86 -0.96 2.18
C ILE A 50 -4.50 0.02 3.30
N ARG A 51 -5.47 0.52 4.07
CA ARG A 51 -5.20 1.42 5.19
C ARG A 51 -4.32 0.77 6.25
N TYR A 52 -4.51 -0.52 6.54
CA TYR A 52 -3.73 -1.25 7.52
C TYR A 52 -2.26 -1.31 7.11
N MET A 53 -1.97 -1.67 5.86
CA MET A 53 -0.59 -1.82 5.38
C MET A 53 0.11 -0.47 5.17
N SER A 54 -0.57 0.53 4.60
CA SER A 54 0.07 1.77 4.11
C SER A 54 -0.20 3.01 4.96
N SER A 55 -1.16 2.95 5.89
CA SER A 55 -1.71 4.13 6.59
C SER A 55 -2.28 5.23 5.67
N THR A 56 -2.60 4.94 4.41
CA THR A 56 -3.20 5.90 3.47
C THR A 56 -4.73 5.81 3.43
N HIS A 57 -5.41 6.94 3.24
CA HIS A 57 -6.87 7.01 3.07
C HIS A 57 -7.25 8.19 2.18
N ILE A 58 -8.30 8.02 1.36
CA ILE A 58 -8.75 9.02 0.37
C ILE A 58 -10.21 9.47 0.60
N GLY A 59 -10.76 9.15 1.77
CA GLY A 59 -12.17 9.36 2.11
C GLY A 59 -13.02 8.12 1.87
N THR A 60 -14.26 8.15 2.35
CA THR A 60 -15.17 6.99 2.33
C THR A 60 -15.91 6.81 1.01
N TRP A 61 -15.93 7.82 0.15
CA TRP A 61 -16.65 7.85 -1.13
C TRP A 61 -16.24 6.75 -2.13
N ALA A 62 -15.07 6.13 -1.91
CA ALA A 62 -14.46 5.18 -2.83
C ALA A 62 -14.42 3.74 -2.30
N ILE A 63 -14.84 3.51 -1.05
CA ILE A 63 -14.72 2.21 -0.36
C ILE A 63 -15.42 1.10 -1.13
N ASP A 64 -16.60 1.39 -1.67
CA ASP A 64 -17.44 0.46 -2.42
C ASP A 64 -17.09 0.41 -3.92
N LYS A 65 -16.00 1.05 -4.36
CA LYS A 65 -15.61 1.11 -5.77
C LYS A 65 -14.41 0.26 -6.11
N ALA A 66 -13.68 -0.27 -5.13
CA ALA A 66 -12.41 -0.98 -5.35
C ALA A 66 -11.43 -0.19 -6.26
N ILE A 67 -11.51 1.15 -6.27
CA ILE A 67 -10.78 2.02 -7.22
C ILE A 67 -9.26 1.99 -7.02
N ARG A 68 -8.80 1.73 -5.81
CA ARG A 68 -7.40 1.77 -5.40
C ARG A 68 -6.94 0.37 -5.05
N PHE A 69 -5.65 0.12 -5.18
CA PHE A 69 -5.06 -1.16 -4.82
C PHE A 69 -3.67 -0.96 -4.25
N ALA A 70 -3.22 -1.93 -3.46
CA ALA A 70 -1.89 -1.90 -2.88
C ALA A 70 -1.23 -3.28 -2.93
N LEU A 71 0.08 -3.29 -3.10
CA LEU A 71 0.92 -4.49 -3.07
C LEU A 71 1.95 -4.34 -1.96
N VAL A 72 2.05 -5.34 -1.10
CA VAL A 72 3.19 -5.53 -0.20
C VAL A 72 3.83 -6.87 -0.50
N THR A 73 5.15 -6.92 -0.55
CA THR A 73 5.89 -8.14 -0.85
C THR A 73 6.80 -8.51 0.32
N ARG A 74 7.37 -9.72 0.31
CA ARG A 74 8.44 -10.07 1.26
C ARG A 74 9.66 -9.15 1.17
N ASN A 75 9.87 -8.57 -0.01
CA ASN A 75 11.08 -7.84 -0.38
C ASN A 75 10.84 -6.34 -0.57
N SER A 76 9.65 -5.83 -0.23
CA SER A 76 9.29 -4.41 -0.38
C SER A 76 8.32 -3.96 0.70
N ASP A 77 8.33 -2.66 0.97
CA ASP A 77 7.25 -2.04 1.74
C ASP A 77 6.06 -1.69 0.81
N PRO A 78 4.88 -1.31 1.36
CA PRO A 78 3.67 -1.17 0.57
C PRO A 78 3.81 -0.18 -0.57
N ILE A 79 3.24 -0.57 -1.71
CA ILE A 79 3.07 0.26 -2.89
C ILE A 79 1.57 0.43 -3.07
N VAL A 80 1.11 1.66 -3.21
CA VAL A 80 -0.31 2.02 -3.32
C VAL A 80 -0.53 2.75 -4.63
N TRP A 81 -1.51 2.28 -5.39
CA TRP A 81 -2.00 2.96 -6.58
C TRP A 81 -3.35 3.61 -6.29
N ASP A 82 -3.43 4.91 -6.58
CA ASP A 82 -4.63 5.71 -6.45
C ASP A 82 -4.87 6.58 -7.69
N PHE A 83 -6.06 7.18 -7.77
CA PHE A 83 -6.33 8.25 -8.73
C PHE A 83 -5.30 9.38 -8.58
N GLY A 84 -4.92 10.01 -9.71
CA GLY A 84 -3.71 10.82 -9.79
C GLY A 84 -3.60 11.95 -8.75
N SER A 85 -4.71 12.60 -8.38
CA SER A 85 -4.68 13.63 -7.34
C SER A 85 -4.48 13.07 -5.94
N ALA A 86 -5.02 11.90 -5.59
CA ALA A 86 -4.70 11.22 -4.34
C ALA A 86 -3.26 10.71 -4.32
N ALA A 87 -2.77 10.11 -5.41
CA ALA A 87 -1.38 9.69 -5.51
C ALA A 87 -0.41 10.87 -5.26
N LYS A 88 -0.69 12.03 -5.86
CA LYS A 88 0.04 13.27 -5.59
C LYS A 88 -0.06 13.70 -4.13
N HIS A 89 -1.25 13.63 -3.53
CA HIS A 89 -1.45 13.98 -2.12
C HIS A 89 -0.68 13.05 -1.17
N HIS A 90 -0.66 11.74 -1.45
CA HIS A 90 0.14 10.78 -0.70
C HIS A 90 1.64 11.08 -0.83
N LYS A 91 2.12 11.38 -2.03
CA LYS A 91 3.53 11.78 -2.22
C LYS A 91 3.93 13.03 -1.43
N LEU A 92 3.01 13.99 -1.24
CA LEU A 92 3.30 15.23 -0.50
C LEU A 92 3.26 15.07 1.02
N TYR A 93 2.35 14.24 1.53
CA TYR A 93 2.01 14.23 2.97
C TYR A 93 2.23 12.88 3.66
N ASN A 94 2.65 11.85 2.92
CA ASN A 94 2.91 10.52 3.45
C ASN A 94 4.38 10.12 3.24
N PRO A 95 5.35 10.82 3.87
CA PRO A 95 6.79 10.63 3.59
C PRO A 95 7.30 9.21 3.86
N TRP A 96 6.57 8.42 4.66
CA TRP A 96 6.88 7.01 4.89
C TRP A 96 6.68 6.11 3.67
N LEU A 97 6.06 6.60 2.60
CA LEU A 97 5.98 5.87 1.33
C LEU A 97 7.23 6.08 0.46
N ASP A 98 8.06 7.07 0.77
CA ASP A 98 9.34 7.34 0.08
C ASP A 98 10.52 6.66 0.77
N THR A 99 10.26 5.89 1.82
CA THR A 99 11.26 5.07 2.51
C THR A 99 10.79 3.62 2.60
N THR A 100 11.73 2.73 2.90
CA THR A 100 11.48 1.29 2.99
C THR A 100 12.36 0.66 4.06
N THR A 101 11.82 -0.39 4.67
CA THR A 101 12.55 -1.30 5.57
C THR A 101 13.20 -2.46 4.80
N ALA A 102 12.89 -2.64 3.51
CA ALA A 102 13.40 -3.75 2.72
C ALA A 102 14.60 -3.36 1.86
N GLU A 103 15.66 -4.18 1.87
CA GLU A 103 16.89 -3.91 1.10
C GLU A 103 16.65 -3.88 -0.41
N ALA A 104 15.86 -4.82 -0.94
CA ALA A 104 15.62 -4.94 -2.39
C ALA A 104 14.80 -3.77 -2.98
N ASP A 105 14.22 -2.93 -2.12
CA ASP A 105 13.36 -1.79 -2.47
C ASP A 105 14.04 -0.44 -2.21
N ALA A 106 15.22 -0.45 -1.58
CA ALA A 106 15.98 0.75 -1.30
C ALA A 106 16.62 1.30 -2.58
N ASP A 107 16.82 2.62 -2.63
CA ASP A 107 17.60 3.26 -3.70
C ASP A 107 19.08 2.86 -3.59
N PRO A 108 19.64 2.08 -4.54
CA PRO A 108 21.03 1.61 -4.47
C PRO A 108 22.06 2.75 -4.55
N HIS A 109 21.64 3.96 -4.90
CA HIS A 109 22.49 5.15 -5.01
C HIS A 109 22.38 6.07 -3.79
N ALA A 110 21.47 5.80 -2.85
CA ALA A 110 21.30 6.58 -1.64
C ALA A 110 22.13 6.04 -0.47
N PRO A 111 22.46 6.86 0.54
CA PRO A 111 23.09 6.37 1.76
C PRO A 111 22.22 5.32 2.47
N HIS A 112 22.78 4.14 2.75
CA HIS A 112 22.08 3.02 3.40
C HIS A 112 22.44 2.87 4.89
N HIS A 113 22.63 3.98 5.61
CA HIS A 113 22.91 3.93 7.05
C HIS A 113 21.60 4.00 7.85
N GLY A 114 21.24 2.92 8.53
CA GLY A 114 20.06 2.85 9.42
C GLY A 114 19.04 1.78 9.03
N ALA A 115 18.00 1.64 9.86
CA ALA A 115 16.97 0.60 9.68
C ALA A 115 15.97 0.90 8.55
N VAL A 116 15.81 2.17 8.19
CA VAL A 116 14.88 2.64 7.16
C VAL A 116 15.67 3.40 6.11
N LYS A 117 15.42 3.11 4.83
CA LYS A 117 16.23 3.59 3.70
C LYS A 117 15.36 4.34 2.68
N PRO A 118 15.89 5.35 1.98
CA PRO A 118 15.17 5.98 0.87
C PRO A 118 14.82 4.97 -0.22
N ARG A 119 13.66 5.13 -0.86
CA ARG A 119 13.28 4.40 -2.07
C ARG A 119 13.67 5.18 -3.31
N LEU A 120 14.01 4.47 -4.38
CA LEU A 120 14.21 5.09 -5.70
C LEU A 120 12.87 5.58 -6.28
N GLU A 121 11.82 4.78 -6.10
CA GLU A 121 10.45 5.10 -6.51
C GLU A 121 9.55 5.20 -5.28
N SER A 122 8.73 6.24 -5.22
CA SER A 122 7.71 6.37 -4.19
C SER A 122 6.75 5.17 -4.19
N GLY A 123 6.34 4.77 -2.99
CA GLY A 123 5.23 3.85 -2.78
C GLY A 123 3.88 4.46 -3.19
N ALA A 124 3.77 5.77 -3.32
CA ALA A 124 2.55 6.42 -3.82
C ALA A 124 2.59 6.53 -5.36
N ARG A 125 1.67 5.84 -6.04
CA ARG A 125 1.64 5.75 -7.51
C ARG A 125 0.27 6.09 -8.07
N ALA A 126 0.27 6.61 -9.30
CA ALA A 126 -0.98 6.83 -10.03
C ALA A 126 -1.44 5.53 -10.69
N GLY A 127 -2.71 5.19 -10.52
CA GLY A 127 -3.33 4.01 -11.11
C GLY A 127 -4.65 3.71 -10.43
N ILE A 128 -5.66 3.32 -11.21
CA ILE A 128 -6.98 2.95 -10.70
C ILE A 128 -7.38 1.59 -11.23
N SER A 129 -8.24 0.91 -10.47
CA SER A 129 -8.95 -0.30 -10.90
C SER A 129 -10.09 0.02 -11.89
N THR A 130 -10.85 -1.00 -12.27
CA THR A 130 -12.04 -0.94 -13.13
C THR A 130 -13.26 -0.25 -12.49
N LEU A 131 -13.15 0.20 -11.23
CA LEU A 131 -14.23 0.82 -10.45
C LEU A 131 -15.53 -0.02 -10.43
N ARG A 132 -15.42 -1.33 -10.16
CA ARG A 132 -16.58 -2.24 -10.21
C ARG A 132 -17.30 -2.23 -11.55
N GLY A 133 -16.54 -2.25 -12.64
CA GLY A 133 -17.06 -2.28 -14.00
C GLY A 133 -17.60 -0.94 -14.52
N ALA A 134 -17.19 0.20 -13.93
CA ALA A 134 -17.52 1.51 -14.50
C ALA A 134 -16.81 1.77 -15.83
N PHE A 135 -15.69 1.08 -16.09
CA PHE A 135 -15.00 1.11 -17.37
C PHE A 135 -15.50 0.00 -18.30
N ASN A 136 -15.59 0.32 -19.59
CA ASN A 136 -15.82 -0.68 -20.63
C ASN A 136 -14.68 -1.70 -20.62
N PRO A 137 -14.95 -3.02 -20.73
CA PRO A 137 -13.92 -4.05 -20.82
C PRO A 137 -12.83 -3.78 -21.87
N ASP A 138 -13.20 -3.19 -23.01
CA ASP A 138 -12.29 -2.89 -24.11
C ASP A 138 -11.37 -1.68 -23.82
N ALA A 139 -11.53 -1.01 -22.67
CA ALA A 139 -10.67 0.09 -22.26
C ALA A 139 -9.30 -0.38 -21.73
N GLY A 140 -9.07 -1.70 -21.57
CA GLY A 140 -7.77 -2.26 -21.18
C GLY A 140 -7.35 -2.01 -19.73
N ILE A 141 -8.23 -1.46 -18.88
CA ILE A 141 -7.90 -1.09 -17.49
C ILE A 141 -7.48 -2.32 -16.66
N ALA A 142 -8.10 -3.48 -16.86
CA ALA A 142 -7.75 -4.70 -16.14
C ALA A 142 -6.32 -5.17 -16.47
N ASP A 143 -5.98 -5.21 -17.76
CA ASP A 143 -4.62 -5.56 -18.24
C ASP A 143 -3.58 -4.56 -17.72
N GLU A 144 -3.93 -3.28 -17.71
CA GLU A 144 -3.09 -2.23 -17.16
C GLU A 144 -2.83 -2.36 -15.66
N VAL A 145 -3.80 -2.86 -14.88
CA VAL A 145 -3.62 -3.14 -13.45
C VAL A 145 -2.72 -4.36 -13.28
N ALA A 146 -3.00 -5.45 -14.00
CA ALA A 146 -2.19 -6.66 -13.96
C ALA A 146 -0.72 -6.38 -14.36
N ALA A 147 -0.50 -5.57 -15.41
CA ALA A 147 0.85 -5.18 -15.83
C ALA A 147 1.62 -4.41 -14.74
N LYS A 148 0.94 -3.51 -13.99
CA LYS A 148 1.56 -2.79 -12.86
C LYS A 148 1.96 -3.74 -11.74
N ILE A 149 1.12 -4.72 -11.44
CA ILE A 149 1.38 -5.73 -10.40
C ILE A 149 2.52 -6.65 -10.83
N LYS A 150 2.44 -7.20 -12.04
CA LYS A 150 3.48 -8.05 -12.65
C LYS A 150 4.85 -7.38 -12.61
N ARG A 151 4.93 -6.10 -12.99
CA ARG A 151 6.18 -5.32 -12.96
C ARG A 151 6.85 -5.34 -11.59
N GLU A 152 6.09 -5.15 -10.52
CA GLU A 152 6.65 -5.18 -9.16
C GLU A 152 7.00 -6.59 -8.71
N LEU A 153 6.17 -7.58 -9.02
CA LEU A 153 6.50 -8.97 -8.72
C LEU A 153 7.80 -9.38 -9.43
N GLU A 154 8.00 -8.98 -10.68
CA GLU A 154 9.24 -9.20 -11.42
C GLU A 154 10.44 -8.48 -10.78
N LYS A 155 10.28 -7.18 -10.49
CA LYS A 155 11.30 -6.35 -9.82
C LYS A 155 11.79 -6.98 -8.52
N PHE A 156 10.88 -7.60 -7.75
CA PHE A 156 11.19 -8.20 -6.46
C PHE A 156 11.44 -9.71 -6.50
N GLY A 157 11.48 -10.33 -7.70
CA GLY A 157 11.82 -11.74 -7.90
C GLY A 157 10.72 -12.73 -7.51
N LEU A 158 9.45 -12.34 -7.61
CA LEU A 158 8.29 -13.06 -7.07
C LEU A 158 7.28 -13.50 -8.16
N LEU A 159 7.62 -13.44 -9.45
CA LEU A 159 6.68 -13.79 -10.54
C LEU A 159 6.11 -15.20 -10.44
N ASN A 160 6.85 -16.14 -9.86
CA ASN A 160 6.44 -17.56 -9.74
C ASN A 160 6.01 -17.92 -8.31
N GLU A 161 5.90 -16.94 -7.42
CA GLU A 161 5.47 -17.14 -6.04
C GLU A 161 3.95 -16.97 -5.91
N PRO A 162 3.30 -17.67 -4.96
CA PRO A 162 1.87 -17.48 -4.73
C PRO A 162 1.54 -16.03 -4.33
N LEU A 163 0.53 -15.45 -4.97
CA LEU A 163 0.02 -14.11 -4.65
C LEU A 163 -1.25 -14.22 -3.82
N GLY A 164 -1.22 -13.74 -2.58
CA GLY A 164 -2.44 -13.62 -1.77
C GLY A 164 -3.25 -12.39 -2.20
N ILE A 165 -4.57 -12.56 -2.34
CA ILE A 165 -5.49 -11.51 -2.78
C ILE A 165 -6.68 -11.47 -1.83
N ASP A 166 -7.09 -10.28 -1.37
CA ASP A 166 -8.22 -10.14 -0.44
C ASP A 166 -9.58 -10.21 -1.17
N ILE A 167 -9.84 -9.26 -2.05
CA ILE A 167 -10.98 -9.19 -2.95
C ILE A 167 -10.44 -8.78 -4.32
N VAL A 168 -11.08 -9.24 -5.39
CA VAL A 168 -10.65 -8.88 -6.75
C VAL A 168 -11.82 -8.92 -7.71
N GLU A 169 -11.79 -8.03 -8.69
CA GLU A 169 -12.74 -8.03 -9.80
C GLU A 169 -12.33 -9.09 -10.83
N LEU A 170 -13.29 -9.88 -11.34
CA LEU A 170 -13.00 -11.00 -12.24
C LEU A 170 -12.14 -10.62 -13.47
N PRO A 171 -12.36 -9.47 -14.16
CA PRO A 171 -11.49 -9.08 -15.27
C PRO A 171 -10.02 -8.94 -14.88
N ILE A 172 -9.73 -8.45 -13.66
CA ILE A 172 -8.36 -8.32 -13.15
C ILE A 172 -7.82 -9.70 -12.80
N LEU A 173 -8.63 -10.56 -12.16
CA LEU A 173 -8.21 -11.93 -11.84
C LEU A 173 -7.82 -12.71 -13.10
N PHE A 174 -8.54 -12.55 -14.21
CA PHE A 174 -8.19 -13.22 -15.47
C PHE A 174 -6.97 -12.61 -16.18
N ALA A 175 -6.62 -11.36 -15.87
CA ALA A 175 -5.46 -10.68 -16.45
C ALA A 175 -4.15 -10.93 -15.66
N LEU A 176 -4.25 -11.36 -14.40
CA LEU A 176 -3.12 -11.73 -13.53
C LEU A 176 -2.52 -13.10 -13.91
#